data_AF-A0A6L2Q8I6-F1
#
_entry.id   AF-A0A6L2Q8I6-F1
#
_cell.length_a   1.000
_cell.length_b   1.000
_cell.length_c   1.000
_cell.angle_alpha   90.00
_cell.angle_beta   90.00
_cell.angle_gamma   90.00
#
_symmetry.space_group_name_H-M   'P 1'
#
loop_
_entity.id
_entity.type
_entity.pdbx_description
1 polymer ?
#
loop_
_entity_poly.entity_id
_entity_poly.type
_entity_poly.pdbx_seq_one_letter_code
_entity_poly.pdbx_strand_id
1 'polypeptide(L)' 'MKNDRFDPDAGLENLQKLPEDLREPLKEGVSKCRKADEGSKTGREAAYAVVKCMYHAIPD' A
#
# COMPACT_ATOMS: atom_id res chain seq x y z
N MET A 1 -3.08 0.70 -7.37
CA MET A 1 -2.59 -0.22 -8.42
C MET A 1 -2.77 0.44 -9.77
N LYS A 2 -1.75 0.40 -10.63
CA LYS A 2 -1.77 0.93 -11.99
C LYS A 2 -0.88 0.07 -12.86
N ASN A 3 -1.35 -0.41 -14.01
CA ASN A 3 -0.60 -1.30 -14.91
C ASN A 3 0.03 -2.50 -14.18
N ASP A 4 -0.77 -3.21 -13.37
CA ASP A 4 -0.35 -4.37 -12.56
C ASP A 4 0.76 -4.09 -11.52
N ARG A 5 1.07 -2.82 -11.25
CA ARG A 5 2.06 -2.40 -10.24
C ARG A 5 1.44 -1.56 -9.14
N PHE A 6 2.13 -1.54 -8.00
CA PHE A 6 1.79 -0.65 -6.92
C PHE A 6 2.09 0.80 -7.33
N ASP A 7 1.11 1.67 -7.10
CA ASP A 7 1.24 3.11 -7.30
C ASP A 7 1.08 3.76 -5.92
N PRO A 8 2.20 3.98 -5.20
CA PRO A 8 2.15 4.47 -3.83
C PRO A 8 1.64 5.91 -3.76
N ASP A 9 1.88 6.73 -4.78
CA ASP A 9 1.46 8.14 -4.77
C ASP A 9 -0.06 8.25 -4.95
N ALA A 10 -0.63 7.49 -5.89
CA ALA A 10 -2.09 7.34 -5.98
C ALA A 10 -2.68 6.66 -4.73
N GLY A 11 -1.94 5.77 -4.08
CA GLY A 11 -2.29 5.19 -2.79
C GLY A 11 -2.45 6.27 -1.71
N LEU A 12 -1.43 7.12 -1.54
CA LEU A 12 -1.42 8.24 -0.57
C LEU A 12 -2.55 9.25 -0.85
N GLU A 13 -2.82 9.56 -2.12
CA GLU A 13 -3.93 10.42 -2.50
C GLU A 13 -5.28 9.83 -2.10
N ASN A 14 -5.48 8.52 -2.30
CA ASN A 14 -6.73 7.85 -1.92
C ASN A 14 -6.97 7.84 -0.40
N LEU A 15 -5.91 7.86 0.42
CA LEU A 15 -6.04 7.94 1.89
C LEU A 15 -6.66 9.25 2.37
N GLN A 16 -6.61 10.33 1.57
CA GLN A 16 -7.23 11.60 1.93
C GLN A 16 -8.76 11.50 2.10
N LYS A 17 -9.38 10.48 1.52
CA LYS A 17 -10.83 10.21 1.61
C LYS A 17 -11.23 9.51 2.91
N LEU A 18 -10.26 9.06 3.70
CA LEU A 18 -10.50 8.35 4.96
C LEU A 18 -10.54 9.31 6.15
N PRO A 19 -11.20 8.91 7.26
CA PRO A 19 -11.06 9.53 8.57
C PRO A 19 -9.61 9.74 8.98
N GLU A 20 -9.35 10.78 9.78
CA GLU A 20 -8.00 11.22 10.15
C GLU A 20 -7.24 10.18 10.98
N ASP A 21 -7.94 9.51 11.90
CA ASP A 21 -7.44 8.44 12.77
C ASP A 21 -6.93 7.22 11.98
N LEU A 22 -7.52 6.93 10.82
CA LEU A 22 -7.06 5.86 9.93
C LEU A 22 -5.95 6.31 8.98
N ARG A 23 -5.87 7.60 8.70
CA ARG A 23 -5.01 8.14 7.64
C ARG A 23 -3.54 8.02 7.96
N GLU A 24 -3.12 8.41 9.17
CA GLU A 24 -1.70 8.42 9.54
C GLU A 24 -1.08 7.02 9.60
N PRO A 25 -1.70 6.01 10.25
CA PRO A 25 -1.17 4.64 10.22
C PRO A 25 -1.07 4.09 8.79
N LEU A 26 -2.09 4.34 7.96
CA LEU A 26 -2.09 3.87 6.58
C LEU A 26 -1.05 4.57 5.69
N LYS A 27 -0.79 5.88 5.90
CA LYS A 27 0.29 6.61 5.22
C LYS A 27 1.66 6.00 5.54
N GLU A 28 1.88 5.63 6.80
CA GLU A 28 3.11 4.95 7.22
C GLU A 28 3.24 3.60 6.52
N GLY A 29 2.18 2.79 6.49
CA GLY A 29 2.17 1.51 5.77
C GLY A 29 2.46 1.66 4.28
N VAL A 30 1.80 2.61 3.59
CA VAL A 30 2.06 2.88 2.17
C VAL A 30 3.51 3.30 1.94
N SER A 31 4.08 4.13 2.83
CA SER A 31 5.46 4.61 2.73
C SER A 31 6.48 3.49 2.94
N LYS A 32 6.28 2.62 3.94
CA LYS A 32 7.15 1.45 4.20
C LYS A 32 7.05 0.40 3.10
N CYS A 33 5.90 0.28 2.45
CA CYS A 33 5.61 -0.78 1.47
C CYS A 33 5.67 -0.33 0.00
N ARG A 34 6.31 0.82 -0.29
CA ARG A 34 6.44 1.39 -1.65
C ARG A 34 6.95 0.42 -2.73
N LYS A 35 7.75 -0.56 -2.33
CA LYS A 35 8.41 -1.56 -3.20
C LYS A 35 7.94 -2.98 -2.94
N ALA A 36 6.85 -3.16 -2.19
CA ALA A 36 6.41 -4.47 -1.75
C ALA A 36 5.98 -5.40 -2.90
N ASP A 37 5.68 -4.86 -4.08
CA ASP A 37 5.34 -5.62 -5.27
C ASP A 37 6.54 -5.99 -6.16
N GLU A 38 7.77 -5.58 -5.80
CA GLU A 38 8.98 -5.95 -6.53
C GLU A 38 9.09 -7.48 -6.63
N GLY A 39 9.32 -7.98 -7.85
CA GLY A 39 9.37 -9.43 -8.12
C GLY A 39 8.02 -10.11 -8.39
N SER A 40 6.89 -9.41 -8.21
CA SER A 40 5.56 -9.95 -8.58
C SER A 40 5.41 -10.03 -10.10
N LYS A 41 4.79 -11.11 -10.59
CA LYS A 41 4.58 -11.39 -12.02
C LYS A 41 3.22 -10.95 -12.52
N THR A 42 2.23 -10.90 -11.64
CA THR A 42 0.85 -10.49 -11.97
C THR A 42 0.38 -9.37 -11.06
N GLY A 43 -0.62 -8.61 -11.50
CA GLY A 43 -1.22 -7.56 -10.67
C GLY A 43 -1.85 -8.09 -9.37
N ARG A 44 -2.32 -9.35 -9.36
CA ARG A 44 -2.87 -9.98 -8.15
C ARG A 44 -1.78 -10.30 -7.13
N GLU A 45 -0.65 -10.86 -7.58
CA GLU A 45 0.51 -11.09 -6.71
C GLU A 45 1.04 -9.77 -6.15
N ALA A 46 1.16 -8.75 -7.00
CA ALA A 46 1.59 -7.41 -6.61
C ALA A 46 0.68 -6.82 -5.53
N ALA A 47 -0.64 -6.85 -5.75
CA ALA A 47 -1.61 -6.35 -4.77
C ALA A 47 -1.53 -7.11 -3.44
N TYR A 48 -1.42 -8.44 -3.47
CA TYR A 48 -1.32 -9.25 -2.25
C TYR A 48 -0.02 -8.97 -1.48
N ALA A 49 1.10 -8.82 -2.18
CA ALA A 49 2.39 -8.51 -1.56
C ALA A 49 2.36 -7.16 -0.83
N VAL A 50 1.73 -6.14 -1.42
CA VAL A 50 1.54 -4.82 -0.79
C VAL A 50 0.67 -4.92 0.46
N VAL A 51 -0.50 -5.55 0.39
CA VAL A 51 -1.40 -5.68 1.55
C VAL A 51 -0.73 -6.46 2.68
N LYS A 52 -0.02 -7.54 2.36
CA LYS A 52 0.75 -8.31 3.34
C LYS A 52 1.84 -7.46 4.01
N CYS A 53 2.56 -6.66 3.24
CA CYS A 53 3.54 -5.73 3.80
C CYS A 53 2.88 -4.71 4.74
N MET A 54 1.77 -4.10 4.32
CA MET A 54 1.07 -3.09 5.12
C MET A 54 0.56 -3.66 6.45
N TYR A 55 0.03 -4.88 6.44
CA TYR A 55 -0.40 -5.60 7.65
C TYR A 55 0.74 -5.78 8.68
N HIS A 56 1.96 -6.03 8.22
CA HIS A 56 3.12 -6.15 9.12
C HIS A 56 3.73 -4.79 9.50
N ALA A 57 3.53 -3.76 8.67
CA ALA A 57 4.12 -2.45 8.86
C ALA A 57 3.35 -1.55 9.84
N ILE A 58 2.06 -1.82 10.01
CA ILE A 58 1.13 -1.10 10.88
C ILE A 58 0.71 -2.06 12.00
N PRO A 59 1.38 -2.04 13.17
CA PRO A 59 0.94 -2.82 14.32
C PRO A 59 -0.40 -2.28 14.86
N ASP A 60 -1.20 -3.19 15.44
CA ASP A 60 -2.45 -2.86 16.15
C ASP A 60 -2.23 -1.91 17.33
#